data_AF-A0A970JRY0-F1
#
_entry.id   AF-A0A970JRY0-F1
#
_cell.length_a   1.000
_cell.length_b   1.000
_cell.length_c   1.000
_cell.angle_alpha   90.00
_cell.angle_beta   90.00
_cell.angle_gamma   90.00
#
_symmetry.space_group_name_H-M   'P 1'
#
loop_
_entity.id
_entity.type
_entity.pdbx_description
1 polymer ?
#
loop_
_entity_poly.entity_id
_entity_poly.type
_entity_poly.pdbx_seq_one_letter_code
_entity_poly.pdbx_strand_id
1 'polypeptide(L)'
;MLGIDHHVQQAEWEKVLKLSDRYPGYNRLVIYYTNLALYKTGRMSDTMFNYPQIGANGLRLKFERNNSSFFGGELFYYLSYTNEAYRWAFEALVARGLNPRSLKRLVITSIINGDNAIAKKYINLLNQTLFYRKWAQHYHNYLSYPAMAEKDLEISQNRDLLIHSDFFSNRDQINLGDLLFNHPQNKMAFEYLMVSLLLEKNLGEFVRIIPRIKDYGYKQLPVHFEEALLFYNSHENKNIMPEGFSIRPETFRRFQDYTTTFYTYRNNRTAAAKELNKRYGKTYWYYLQFISIR
;
A
#
# COMPACT_ATOMS: atom_id res chain seq x y z
N MET A 1 -4.02 15.96 -9.44
CA MET A 1 -3.84 15.76 -7.98
C MET A 1 -5.15 15.86 -7.21
N LEU A 2 -5.96 16.91 -7.40
CA LEU A 2 -7.28 17.00 -6.73
C LEU A 2 -8.26 15.90 -7.16
N GLY A 3 -8.29 15.54 -8.45
CA GLY A 3 -9.15 14.45 -8.94
C GLY A 3 -8.78 13.06 -8.41
N ILE A 4 -7.49 12.75 -8.26
CA ILE A 4 -7.07 11.45 -7.72
C ILE A 4 -7.43 11.31 -6.24
N ASP A 5 -7.23 12.37 -5.46
CA ASP A 5 -7.63 12.42 -4.05
C ASP A 5 -9.14 12.26 -3.85
N HIS A 6 -9.94 12.94 -4.68
CA HIS A 6 -11.39 12.81 -4.67
C HIS A 6 -11.84 11.34 -4.85
N HIS A 7 -11.28 10.64 -5.84
CA HIS A 7 -11.62 9.23 -6.08
C HIS A 7 -11.13 8.31 -4.95
N VAL A 8 -9.99 8.59 -4.32
CA VAL A 8 -9.55 7.85 -3.11
C VAL A 8 -10.55 8.00 -1.97
N GLN A 9 -11.05 9.21 -1.71
CA GLN A 9 -12.06 9.47 -0.67
C GLN A 9 -13.42 8.80 -0.93
N GLN A 10 -13.70 8.42 -2.18
CA GLN A 10 -14.90 7.68 -2.58
C GLN A 10 -14.63 6.19 -2.79
N ALA A 11 -13.41 5.70 -2.48
CA ALA A 11 -12.98 4.33 -2.73
C ALA A 11 -13.12 3.87 -4.21
N GLU A 12 -13.00 4.80 -5.16
CA GLU A 12 -13.12 4.55 -6.61
C GLU A 12 -11.77 4.18 -7.23
N TRP A 13 -11.19 3.06 -6.78
CA TRP A 13 -9.80 2.66 -7.07
C TRP A 13 -9.48 2.51 -8.57
N GLU A 14 -10.43 2.03 -9.37
CA GLU A 14 -10.26 1.95 -10.83
C GLU A 14 -10.09 3.33 -11.47
N LYS A 15 -10.79 4.34 -10.97
CA LYS A 15 -10.65 5.72 -11.46
C LYS A 15 -9.32 6.33 -11.02
N VAL A 16 -8.85 5.97 -9.82
CA VAL A 16 -7.50 6.35 -9.34
C VAL A 16 -6.44 5.85 -10.32
N LEU A 17 -6.47 4.57 -10.68
CA LEU A 17 -5.48 3.97 -11.60
C LEU A 17 -5.56 4.56 -13.02
N LYS A 18 -6.78 4.81 -13.54
CA LYS A 18 -6.96 5.50 -14.83
C LYS A 18 -6.35 6.90 -14.86
N LEU A 19 -6.39 7.63 -13.74
CA LEU A 19 -5.74 8.94 -13.63
C LEU A 19 -4.22 8.80 -13.50
N SER A 20 -3.75 7.78 -12.77
CA SER A 20 -2.33 7.48 -12.64
C SER A 20 -1.67 7.12 -13.97
N ASP A 21 -2.35 6.36 -14.83
CA ASP A 21 -1.85 6.00 -16.18
C ASP A 21 -1.56 7.23 -17.04
N ARG A 22 -2.31 8.32 -16.85
CA ARG A 22 -2.18 9.56 -17.60
C ARG A 22 -1.18 10.54 -16.98
N TYR A 23 -0.61 10.21 -15.82
CA TYR A 23 0.28 11.10 -15.10
C TYR A 23 1.74 10.81 -15.47
N PRO A 24 2.43 11.70 -16.20
CA PRO A 24 3.75 11.39 -16.77
C PRO A 24 4.92 11.53 -15.78
N GLY A 25 4.66 11.80 -14.49
CA GLY A 25 5.67 12.29 -13.53
C GLY A 25 5.86 11.44 -12.28
N TYR A 26 6.89 11.81 -11.50
CA TYR A 26 7.26 11.16 -10.24
C TYR A 26 6.72 11.89 -9.01
N ASN A 27 5.43 12.25 -9.02
CA ASN A 27 4.83 12.92 -7.88
C ASN A 27 4.52 11.92 -6.77
N ARG A 28 5.12 12.12 -5.58
CA ARG A 28 4.98 11.20 -4.45
C ARG A 28 3.53 10.96 -4.03
N LEU A 29 2.67 11.98 -4.00
CA LEU A 29 1.26 11.80 -3.63
C LEU A 29 0.51 10.95 -4.66
N VAL A 30 0.78 11.15 -5.95
CA VAL A 30 0.20 10.32 -7.02
C VAL A 30 0.68 8.88 -6.88
N ILE A 31 1.98 8.65 -6.72
CA ILE A 31 2.56 7.30 -6.57
C ILE A 31 2.00 6.59 -5.34
N TYR A 32 1.91 7.30 -4.21
CA TYR A 32 1.29 6.81 -2.97
C TYR A 32 -0.14 6.31 -3.19
N TYR A 33 -0.98 7.12 -3.85
CA TYR A 33 -2.35 6.71 -4.14
C TYR A 33 -2.45 5.63 -5.21
N THR A 34 -1.56 5.61 -6.19
CA THR A 34 -1.44 4.51 -7.16
C THR A 34 -1.17 3.19 -6.44
N ASN A 35 -0.18 3.16 -5.54
CA ASN A 35 0.18 1.95 -4.80
C ASN A 35 -0.97 1.46 -3.91
N LEU A 36 -1.69 2.38 -3.24
CA LEU A 36 -2.90 2.03 -2.49
C LEU A 36 -3.99 1.46 -3.40
N ALA A 37 -4.27 2.09 -4.54
CA ALA A 37 -5.29 1.60 -5.47
C ALA A 37 -4.91 0.27 -6.13
N LEU A 38 -3.62 0.05 -6.39
CA LEU A 38 -3.11 -1.23 -6.86
C LEU A 38 -3.40 -2.34 -5.85
N TYR A 39 -3.16 -2.11 -4.55
CA TYR A 39 -3.53 -3.08 -3.53
C TYR A 39 -5.04 -3.32 -3.47
N LYS A 40 -5.83 -2.24 -3.42
CA LYS A 40 -7.29 -2.32 -3.32
C LYS A 40 -7.97 -2.97 -4.54
N THR A 41 -7.26 -3.09 -5.66
CA THR A 41 -7.71 -3.77 -6.88
C THR A 41 -7.04 -5.13 -7.11
N GLY A 42 -6.20 -5.61 -6.16
CA GLY A 42 -5.52 -6.90 -6.25
C GLY A 42 -4.43 -6.95 -7.33
N ARG A 43 -3.84 -5.82 -7.69
CA ARG A 43 -2.89 -5.65 -8.79
C ARG A 43 -1.48 -5.23 -8.37
N MET A 44 -1.23 -5.02 -7.07
CA MET A 44 0.03 -4.48 -6.55
C MET A 44 1.23 -5.35 -6.92
N SER A 45 1.22 -6.62 -6.53
CA SER A 45 2.35 -7.52 -6.76
C SER A 45 2.49 -7.99 -8.22
N ASP A 46 1.54 -7.66 -9.10
CA ASP A 46 1.54 -8.07 -10.51
C ASP A 46 1.85 -6.93 -11.50
N THR A 47 1.54 -5.68 -11.13
CA THR A 47 1.59 -4.55 -12.08
C THR A 47 2.17 -3.26 -11.51
N MET A 48 2.71 -3.24 -10.28
CA MET A 48 3.24 -1.99 -9.71
C MET A 48 4.35 -1.33 -10.54
N PHE A 49 5.16 -2.13 -11.26
CA PHE A 49 6.22 -1.61 -12.13
C PHE A 49 5.70 -1.14 -13.51
N ASN A 50 4.39 -1.23 -13.76
CA ASN A 50 3.75 -0.51 -14.85
C ASN A 50 3.67 1.00 -14.58
N TYR A 51 3.82 1.39 -13.31
CA TYR A 51 3.73 2.77 -12.84
C TYR A 51 5.11 3.28 -12.39
N PRO A 52 5.35 4.61 -12.44
CA PRO A 52 6.55 5.19 -11.86
C PRO A 52 6.69 4.85 -10.37
N GLN A 53 7.87 4.36 -9.98
CA GLN A 53 8.20 4.05 -8.59
C GLN A 53 9.38 4.91 -8.10
N ILE A 54 9.36 5.28 -6.83
CA ILE A 54 10.41 6.09 -6.16
C ILE A 54 10.97 5.37 -4.94
N GLY A 55 11.11 4.04 -5.02
CA GLY A 55 11.46 3.20 -3.88
C GLY A 55 10.32 3.11 -2.86
N ALA A 56 10.60 2.57 -1.66
CA ALA A 56 9.62 2.41 -0.60
C ALA A 56 9.04 3.76 -0.10
N ASN A 57 9.73 4.87 -0.36
CA ASN A 57 9.22 6.23 -0.16
C ASN A 57 7.95 6.55 -0.96
N GLY A 58 7.62 5.75 -1.98
CA GLY A 58 6.38 5.83 -2.74
C GLY A 58 5.21 5.07 -2.10
N LEU A 59 5.44 4.24 -1.08
CA LEU A 59 4.39 3.48 -0.41
C LEU A 59 3.70 4.28 0.70
N ARG A 60 4.36 5.30 1.23
CA ARG A 60 3.83 6.19 2.29
C ARG A 60 4.17 7.64 2.03
N LEU A 61 3.46 8.54 2.69
CA LEU A 61 3.91 9.93 2.82
C LEU A 61 4.75 10.08 4.08
N LYS A 62 5.77 10.95 4.02
CA LYS A 62 6.49 11.35 5.22
C LYS A 62 5.59 12.26 6.05
N PHE A 63 5.56 12.06 7.35
CA PHE A 63 4.84 12.98 8.22
C PHE A 63 5.57 14.33 8.24
N GLU A 64 4.92 15.34 7.68
CA GLU A 64 5.36 16.72 7.68
C GLU A 64 4.14 17.59 8.01
N ARG A 65 4.36 18.71 8.72
CA ARG A 65 3.29 19.68 9.05
C ARG A 65 2.91 20.52 7.82
N ASN A 66 2.64 19.84 6.71
CA ASN A 66 2.23 20.40 5.42
C ASN A 66 1.07 19.57 4.86
N ASN A 67 0.90 19.56 3.54
CA ASN A 67 -0.13 18.77 2.88
C ASN A 67 -0.05 17.26 3.19
N SER A 68 1.14 16.73 3.51
CA SER A 68 1.33 15.30 3.74
C SER A 68 0.47 14.79 4.89
N SER A 69 0.43 15.47 6.04
CA SER A 69 -0.37 15.06 7.20
C SER A 69 -1.87 14.93 6.87
N PHE A 70 -2.36 15.72 5.91
CA PHE A 70 -3.74 15.68 5.46
C PHE A 70 -4.08 14.46 4.59
N PHE A 71 -3.10 13.91 3.85
CA PHE A 71 -3.32 12.84 2.87
C PHE A 71 -2.80 11.47 3.32
N GLY A 72 -1.73 11.42 4.12
CA GLY A 72 -0.98 10.19 4.38
C GLY A 72 -1.65 9.22 5.35
N GLY A 73 -2.68 9.65 6.08
CA GLY A 73 -3.40 8.80 7.03
C GLY A 73 -4.19 7.65 6.39
N GLU A 74 -4.50 7.73 5.08
CA GLU A 74 -5.31 6.69 4.41
C GLU A 74 -4.65 5.31 4.43
N LEU A 75 -3.34 5.24 4.22
CA LEU A 75 -2.61 3.97 4.25
C LEU A 75 -2.75 3.29 5.60
N PHE A 76 -2.55 4.02 6.69
CA PHE A 76 -2.63 3.46 8.04
C PHE A 76 -4.04 2.98 8.37
N TYR A 77 -5.07 3.66 7.86
CA TYR A 77 -6.44 3.18 7.99
C TYR A 77 -6.64 1.85 7.27
N TYR A 78 -6.22 1.72 6.02
CA TYR A 78 -6.40 0.48 5.27
C TYR A 78 -5.52 -0.68 5.75
N LEU A 79 -4.36 -0.38 6.36
CA LEU A 79 -3.53 -1.36 7.05
C LEU A 79 -4.11 -1.83 8.39
N SER A 80 -5.21 -1.23 8.86
CA SER A 80 -5.75 -1.39 10.21
C SER A 80 -4.80 -0.98 11.32
N TYR A 81 -3.88 -0.04 11.01
CA TYR A 81 -3.10 0.65 12.02
C TYR A 81 -3.91 1.85 12.57
N THR A 82 -5.04 1.55 13.21
CA THR A 82 -6.11 2.51 13.56
C THR A 82 -5.61 3.70 14.38
N ASN A 83 -4.74 3.47 15.36
CA ASN A 83 -4.19 4.54 16.21
C ASN A 83 -3.29 5.50 15.43
N GLU A 84 -2.51 5.00 14.46
CA GLU A 84 -1.69 5.84 13.60
C GLU A 84 -2.58 6.63 12.63
N ALA A 85 -3.63 6.01 12.07
CA ALA A 85 -4.62 6.73 11.27
C ALA A 85 -5.33 7.85 12.06
N TYR A 86 -5.67 7.58 13.33
CA TYR A 86 -6.23 8.58 14.25
C TYR A 86 -5.22 9.73 14.47
N ARG A 87 -3.95 9.42 14.77
CA ARG A 87 -2.89 10.41 14.99
C ARG A 87 -2.74 11.33 13.78
N TRP A 88 -2.66 10.78 12.57
CA TRP A 88 -2.57 11.59 11.35
C TRP A 88 -3.79 12.49 11.16
N ALA A 89 -5.00 11.98 11.38
CA ALA A 89 -6.22 12.77 11.25
C ALA A 89 -6.29 13.90 12.28
N PHE A 90 -5.90 13.64 13.53
CA PHE A 90 -5.84 14.61 14.61
C PHE A 90 -4.82 15.72 14.32
N GLU A 91 -3.60 15.35 13.93
CA GLU A 91 -2.55 16.31 13.57
C GLU A 91 -2.97 17.20 12.38
N ALA A 92 -3.62 16.60 11.37
CA ALA A 92 -4.17 17.36 10.25
C ALA A 92 -5.30 18.32 10.67
N LEU A 93 -6.15 17.90 11.62
CA LEU A 93 -7.20 18.76 12.20
C LEU A 93 -6.59 19.95 12.94
N VAL A 94 -5.54 19.73 13.75
CA VAL A 94 -4.84 20.78 14.49
C VAL A 94 -4.14 21.75 13.52
N ALA A 95 -3.48 21.24 12.48
CA ALA A 95 -2.74 22.07 11.54
C ALA A 95 -3.63 22.87 10.58
N ARG A 96 -4.84 22.38 10.25
CA ARG A 96 -5.69 22.93 9.19
C ARG A 96 -7.09 23.37 9.66
N GLY A 97 -7.37 23.24 10.95
CA GLY A 97 -8.69 23.50 11.51
C GLY A 97 -9.70 22.39 11.23
N LEU A 98 -10.96 22.68 11.56
CA LEU A 98 -12.11 21.76 11.49
C LEU A 98 -12.47 21.39 10.06
N ASN A 99 -11.70 20.48 9.46
CA ASN A 99 -11.92 19.99 8.12
C ASN A 99 -12.71 18.66 8.14
N PRO A 100 -13.65 18.45 7.19
CA PRO A 100 -14.50 17.25 7.18
C PRO A 100 -13.74 15.93 7.05
N ARG A 101 -12.61 15.90 6.34
CA ARG A 101 -11.82 14.69 6.13
C ARG A 101 -11.26 14.15 7.44
N SER A 102 -10.54 15.00 8.18
CA SER A 102 -10.01 14.66 9.50
C SER A 102 -11.13 14.26 10.46
N LEU A 103 -12.22 15.04 10.52
CA LEU A 103 -13.34 14.73 11.40
C LEU A 103 -13.97 13.37 11.09
N LYS A 104 -14.21 13.05 9.81
CA LYS A 104 -14.73 11.73 9.41
C LYS A 104 -13.79 10.60 9.84
N ARG A 105 -12.49 10.75 9.60
CA ARG A 105 -11.50 9.74 9.99
C ARG A 105 -11.46 9.56 11.50
N LEU A 106 -11.47 10.64 12.28
CA LEU A 106 -11.52 10.61 13.75
C LEU A 106 -12.80 9.93 14.27
N VAL A 107 -13.96 10.18 13.64
CA VAL A 107 -15.20 9.47 13.98
C VAL A 107 -15.05 7.97 13.76
N ILE A 108 -14.59 7.55 12.58
CA ILE A 108 -14.47 6.13 12.23
C ILE A 108 -13.48 5.43 13.15
N THR A 109 -12.29 6.00 13.36
CA THR A 109 -11.25 5.37 14.20
C THR A 109 -11.66 5.34 15.67
N SER A 110 -12.34 6.37 16.19
CA SER A 110 -12.92 6.30 17.54
C SER A 110 -14.01 5.24 17.67
N ILE A 111 -14.85 5.03 16.66
CA ILE A 111 -15.84 3.93 16.67
C ILE A 111 -15.14 2.57 16.67
N ILE A 112 -14.10 2.39 15.87
CA ILE A 112 -13.31 1.16 15.83
C ILE A 112 -12.72 0.87 17.22
N ASN A 113 -12.10 1.87 17.85
CA ASN A 113 -11.49 1.76 19.19
C ASN A 113 -12.50 1.60 20.33
N GLY A 114 -13.80 1.81 20.09
CA GLY A 114 -14.83 1.81 21.14
C GLY A 114 -14.94 3.14 21.91
N ASP A 115 -14.23 4.18 21.49
CA ASP A 115 -14.23 5.53 22.07
C ASP A 115 -15.49 6.33 21.69
N ASN A 116 -16.66 5.80 22.05
CA ASN A 116 -17.97 6.32 21.61
C ASN A 116 -18.21 7.79 22.01
N ALA A 117 -17.70 8.22 23.16
CA ALA A 117 -17.80 9.60 23.61
C ALA A 117 -17.04 10.58 22.70
N ILE A 118 -15.84 10.18 22.25
CA ILE A 118 -15.01 10.95 21.34
C ILE A 118 -15.65 10.97 19.94
N ALA A 119 -16.11 9.82 19.45
CA ALA A 119 -16.83 9.72 18.18
C ALA A 119 -18.06 10.66 18.16
N LYS A 120 -18.87 10.65 19.24
CA LYS A 120 -20.07 11.50 19.36
C LYS A 120 -19.72 12.99 19.28
N LYS A 121 -18.63 13.42 19.91
CA LYS A 121 -18.15 14.82 19.84
C LYS A 121 -17.90 15.25 18.40
N TYR A 122 -17.18 14.45 17.62
CA TYR A 122 -16.86 14.78 16.23
C TYR A 122 -18.07 14.64 15.29
N ILE A 123 -18.96 13.66 15.53
CA ILE A 123 -20.24 13.52 14.82
C ILE A 123 -21.08 14.79 14.98
N ASN A 124 -21.19 15.34 16.19
CA ASN A 124 -21.98 16.54 16.45
C ASN A 124 -21.48 17.75 15.63
N LEU A 125 -20.17 17.92 15.47
CA LEU A 125 -19.59 18.97 14.63
C LEU A 125 -20.00 18.79 13.15
N LEU A 126 -19.93 17.58 12.61
CA LEU A 126 -20.32 17.30 11.23
C LEU A 126 -21.84 17.43 11.02
N ASN A 127 -22.65 17.09 12.02
CA ASN A 127 -24.11 17.13 11.96
C ASN A 127 -24.67 18.57 11.82
N GLN A 128 -23.92 19.57 12.29
CA GLN A 128 -24.27 20.98 12.13
C GLN A 128 -24.12 21.48 10.68
N THR A 129 -23.31 20.81 9.86
CA THR A 129 -23.07 21.20 8.46
C THR A 129 -24.22 20.78 7.53
N LEU A 130 -24.36 21.41 6.35
CA LEU A 130 -25.35 21.01 5.35
C LEU A 130 -24.95 19.72 4.61
N PHE A 131 -23.71 19.65 4.14
CA PHE A 131 -23.25 18.58 3.25
C PHE A 131 -22.87 17.27 3.96
N TYR A 132 -22.54 17.31 5.25
CA TYR A 132 -22.10 16.13 6.00
C TYR A 132 -23.10 15.63 7.02
N ARG A 133 -24.28 16.27 7.14
CA ARG A 133 -25.33 15.87 8.09
C ARG A 133 -25.78 14.42 7.91
N LYS A 134 -26.10 14.02 6.68
CA LYS A 134 -26.52 12.64 6.37
C LYS A 134 -25.46 11.61 6.77
N TRP A 135 -24.19 11.91 6.45
CA TRP A 135 -23.06 11.08 6.83
C TRP A 135 -22.92 10.99 8.36
N ALA A 136 -23.04 12.11 9.07
CA ALA A 136 -22.95 12.17 10.53
C ALA A 136 -24.06 11.36 11.21
N GLN A 137 -25.30 11.46 10.71
CA GLN A 137 -26.45 10.70 11.22
C GLN A 137 -26.29 9.19 11.01
N HIS A 138 -25.74 8.76 9.88
CA HIS A 138 -25.44 7.36 9.63
C HIS A 138 -24.49 6.77 10.68
N TYR A 139 -23.36 7.44 10.97
CA TYR A 139 -22.41 6.98 12.00
C TYR A 139 -22.92 7.23 13.44
N HIS A 140 -23.84 8.17 13.64
CA HIS A 140 -24.53 8.31 14.93
C HIS A 140 -25.35 7.07 15.29
N ASN A 141 -25.97 6.42 14.29
CA ASN A 141 -26.71 5.18 14.49
C ASN A 141 -25.80 4.04 14.98
N TYR A 142 -24.53 4.01 14.56
CA TYR A 142 -23.56 3.00 15.03
C TYR A 142 -23.27 3.13 16.54
N LEU A 143 -23.35 4.34 17.09
CA LEU A 143 -23.21 4.56 18.53
C LEU A 143 -24.44 4.12 19.32
N SER A 144 -25.63 4.20 18.71
CA SER A 144 -26.90 3.85 19.34
C SER A 144 -27.22 2.36 19.20
N TYR A 145 -26.76 1.73 18.12
CA TYR A 145 -26.99 0.34 17.77
C TYR A 145 -25.65 -0.34 17.41
N PRO A 146 -24.84 -0.77 18.40
CA PRO A 146 -23.50 -1.31 18.15
C PRO A 146 -23.46 -2.49 17.18
N ALA A 147 -24.51 -3.32 17.15
CA ALA A 147 -24.65 -4.43 16.21
C ALA A 147 -24.67 -4.00 14.72
N MET A 148 -24.97 -2.73 14.42
CA MET A 148 -24.85 -2.21 13.05
C MET A 148 -23.39 -1.98 12.66
N ALA A 149 -22.55 -1.54 13.61
CA ALA A 149 -21.12 -1.34 13.37
C ALA A 149 -20.41 -2.67 13.07
N GLU A 150 -20.84 -3.76 13.70
CA GLU A 150 -20.31 -5.11 13.44
C GLU A 150 -20.67 -5.63 12.03
N LYS A 151 -21.73 -5.11 11.42
CA LYS A 151 -22.12 -5.45 10.04
C LYS A 151 -21.40 -4.59 9.00
N ASP A 152 -20.75 -3.51 9.41
CA ASP A 152 -19.93 -2.69 8.54
C ASP A 152 -18.59 -3.39 8.32
N LEU A 153 -18.32 -3.76 7.06
CA LEU A 153 -17.15 -4.56 6.71
C LEU A 153 -15.83 -3.85 7.04
N GLU A 154 -15.74 -2.53 6.84
CA GLU A 154 -14.48 -1.82 7.13
C GLU A 154 -14.26 -1.68 8.64
N ILE A 155 -15.33 -1.41 9.41
CA ILE A 155 -15.21 -1.29 10.87
C ILE A 155 -14.88 -2.64 11.50
N SER A 156 -15.62 -3.70 11.15
CA SER A 156 -15.36 -5.06 11.67
C SER A 156 -13.96 -5.53 11.35
N GLN A 157 -13.50 -5.41 10.09
CA GLN A 157 -12.13 -5.77 9.71
C GLN A 157 -11.06 -5.00 10.51
N ASN A 158 -11.27 -3.71 10.75
CA ASN A 158 -10.34 -2.93 11.57
C ASN A 158 -10.38 -3.33 13.05
N ARG A 159 -11.54 -3.71 13.58
CA ARG A 159 -11.68 -4.21 14.96
C ARG A 159 -10.97 -5.54 15.16
N ASP A 160 -11.12 -6.46 14.21
CA ASP A 160 -10.44 -7.77 14.20
C ASP A 160 -8.91 -7.65 14.17
N LEU A 161 -8.40 -6.50 13.70
CA LEU A 161 -6.98 -6.20 13.55
C LEU A 161 -6.48 -5.12 14.52
N LEU A 162 -7.22 -4.84 15.61
CA LEU A 162 -6.76 -3.91 16.64
C LEU A 162 -5.46 -4.41 17.29
N ILE A 163 -4.50 -3.50 17.40
CA ILE A 163 -3.18 -3.81 17.95
C ILE A 163 -3.27 -3.88 19.48
N HIS A 164 -2.65 -4.90 20.07
CA HIS A 164 -2.67 -5.13 21.52
C HIS A 164 -1.28 -5.03 22.16
N SER A 165 -0.20 -5.12 21.38
CA SER A 165 1.16 -4.92 21.89
C SER A 165 1.60 -3.46 21.79
N ASP A 166 2.35 -2.98 22.77
CA ASP A 166 2.97 -1.66 22.71
C ASP A 166 4.21 -1.65 21.80
N PHE A 167 4.23 -0.75 20.82
CA PHE A 167 5.42 -0.43 20.03
C PHE A 167 5.38 1.03 19.55
N PHE A 168 6.56 1.58 19.27
CA PHE A 168 6.66 2.95 18.77
C PHE A 168 6.36 3.00 17.27
N SER A 169 5.40 3.85 16.92
CA SER A 169 5.21 4.29 15.53
C SER A 169 6.49 4.98 15.06
N ASN A 170 7.10 4.44 14.01
CA ASN A 170 8.33 4.95 13.45
C ASN A 170 8.00 6.03 12.41
N ARG A 171 8.46 7.26 12.62
CA ARG A 171 8.21 8.37 11.67
C ARG A 171 8.74 8.10 10.27
N ASP A 172 9.74 7.23 10.16
CA ASP A 172 10.43 6.93 8.93
C ASP A 172 10.01 5.60 8.28
N GLN A 173 9.16 4.80 8.93
CA GLN A 173 8.70 3.50 8.43
C GLN A 173 7.18 3.33 8.61
N ILE A 174 6.63 2.22 8.13
CA ILE A 174 5.19 1.89 8.24
C ILE A 174 4.91 0.96 9.44
N ASN A 175 5.96 0.39 10.05
CA ASN A 175 5.88 -0.65 11.10
C ASN A 175 5.21 -1.96 10.64
N LEU A 176 5.36 -2.35 9.38
CA LEU A 176 4.74 -3.56 8.81
C LEU A 176 5.12 -4.84 9.57
N GLY A 177 6.34 -4.92 10.09
CA GLY A 177 6.79 -6.03 10.93
C GLY A 177 5.99 -6.13 12.23
N ASP A 178 5.79 -5.02 12.94
CA ASP A 178 5.01 -4.98 14.18
C ASP A 178 3.52 -5.30 13.93
N LEU A 179 2.97 -4.81 12.82
CA LEU A 179 1.60 -5.14 12.39
C LEU A 179 1.44 -6.64 12.14
N LEU A 180 2.40 -7.27 11.44
CA LEU A 180 2.37 -8.71 11.17
C LEU A 180 2.72 -9.57 12.39
N PHE A 181 3.42 -9.01 13.38
CA PHE A 181 3.65 -9.68 14.65
C PHE A 181 2.36 -9.77 15.46
N ASN A 182 1.56 -8.70 15.50
CA ASN A 182 0.24 -8.70 16.16
C ASN A 182 -0.78 -9.53 15.37
N HIS A 183 -0.83 -9.33 14.05
CA HIS A 183 -1.82 -9.92 13.17
C HIS A 183 -1.16 -10.55 11.94
N PRO A 184 -0.62 -11.78 12.09
CA PRO A 184 0.02 -12.51 10.99
C PRO A 184 -0.89 -12.68 9.76
N GLN A 185 -2.21 -12.71 9.95
CA GLN A 185 -3.24 -12.82 8.91
C GLN A 185 -3.48 -11.53 8.11
N ASN A 186 -2.89 -10.38 8.50
CA ASN A 186 -3.07 -9.12 7.81
C ASN A 186 -2.39 -9.14 6.43
N LYS A 187 -3.17 -9.51 5.40
CA LYS A 187 -2.71 -9.63 4.02
C LYS A 187 -2.16 -8.32 3.45
N MET A 188 -2.73 -7.17 3.82
CA MET A 188 -2.25 -5.89 3.33
C MET A 188 -0.85 -5.60 3.86
N ALA A 189 -0.64 -5.81 5.17
CA ALA A 189 0.66 -5.61 5.78
C ALA A 189 1.72 -6.54 5.17
N PHE A 190 1.37 -7.80 4.89
CA PHE A 190 2.25 -8.74 4.21
C PHE A 190 2.60 -8.29 2.79
N GLU A 191 1.60 -7.97 1.96
CA GLU A 191 1.84 -7.59 0.58
C GLU A 191 2.65 -6.28 0.49
N TYR A 192 2.35 -5.29 1.36
CA TYR A 192 3.14 -4.07 1.47
C TYR A 192 4.57 -4.32 1.92
N LEU A 193 4.82 -5.30 2.79
CA LEU A 193 6.18 -5.67 3.21
C LEU A 193 6.94 -6.30 2.05
N MET A 194 6.31 -7.23 1.32
CA MET A 194 6.96 -7.88 0.18
C MET A 194 7.34 -6.87 -0.91
N VAL A 195 6.44 -5.96 -1.27
CA VAL A 195 6.74 -4.95 -2.30
C VAL A 195 7.67 -3.85 -1.79
N SER A 196 7.68 -3.52 -0.49
CA SER A 196 8.68 -2.58 0.06
C SER A 196 10.09 -3.13 -0.09
N LEU A 197 10.28 -4.43 0.17
CA LEU A 197 11.56 -5.12 -0.03
C LEU A 197 11.98 -5.13 -1.50
N LEU A 198 11.05 -5.35 -2.44
CA LEU A 198 11.35 -5.24 -3.86
C LEU A 198 11.77 -3.82 -4.25
N LEU A 199 11.03 -2.80 -3.79
CA LEU A 199 11.33 -1.39 -4.04
C LEU A 199 12.67 -0.94 -3.43
N GLU A 200 13.06 -1.53 -2.30
CA GLU A 200 14.36 -1.30 -1.66
C GLU A 200 15.47 -2.20 -2.23
N LYS A 201 15.13 -3.06 -3.19
CA LYS A 201 16.03 -4.05 -3.80
C LYS A 201 16.63 -5.03 -2.79
N ASN A 202 15.95 -5.23 -1.66
CA ASN A 202 16.35 -6.14 -0.60
C ASN A 202 15.86 -7.56 -0.89
N LEU A 203 16.49 -8.20 -1.87
CA LEU A 203 16.13 -9.56 -2.29
C LEU A 203 16.44 -10.62 -1.23
N GLY A 204 17.47 -10.42 -0.41
CA GLY A 204 17.82 -11.36 0.65
C GLY A 204 16.70 -11.51 1.68
N GLU A 205 16.11 -10.40 2.10
CA GLU A 205 14.99 -10.42 3.03
C GLU A 205 13.69 -10.87 2.36
N PHE A 206 13.47 -10.48 1.10
CA PHE A 206 12.33 -10.96 0.31
C PHE A 206 12.26 -12.50 0.26
N VAL A 207 13.37 -13.17 -0.06
CA VAL A 207 13.38 -14.64 -0.13
C VAL A 207 13.24 -15.33 1.23
N ARG A 208 13.59 -14.64 2.32
CA ARG A 208 13.36 -15.12 3.69
C ARG A 208 11.88 -15.14 4.05
N ILE A 209 11.09 -14.19 3.54
CA ILE A 209 9.69 -13.98 3.91
C ILE A 209 8.71 -14.65 2.92
N ILE A 210 9.06 -14.75 1.63
CA ILE A 210 8.17 -15.31 0.59
C ILE A 210 7.59 -16.70 0.89
N PRO A 211 8.22 -17.63 1.65
CA PRO A 211 7.58 -18.90 2.01
C PRO A 211 6.22 -18.74 2.72
N ARG A 212 6.01 -17.62 3.42
CA ARG A 212 4.74 -17.32 4.09
C ARG A 212 3.60 -16.97 3.14
N ILE A 213 3.84 -16.80 1.84
CA ILE A 213 2.80 -16.45 0.86
C ILE A 213 1.63 -17.45 0.85
N LYS A 214 1.90 -18.73 1.19
CA LYS A 214 0.89 -19.78 1.31
C LYS A 214 -0.19 -19.47 2.36
N ASP A 215 0.13 -18.66 3.36
CA ASP A 215 -0.76 -18.31 4.47
C ASP A 215 -1.79 -17.22 4.09
N TYR A 216 -1.63 -16.56 2.93
CA TYR A 216 -2.43 -15.39 2.51
C TYR A 216 -3.40 -15.68 1.36
N GLY A 217 -3.68 -16.96 1.11
CA GLY A 217 -4.67 -17.40 0.13
C GLY A 217 -4.28 -17.14 -1.34
N TYR A 218 -2.99 -16.99 -1.64
CA TYR A 218 -2.51 -16.92 -3.01
C TYR A 218 -2.61 -18.31 -3.66
N LYS A 219 -3.19 -18.37 -4.85
CA LYS A 219 -3.26 -19.59 -5.67
C LYS A 219 -2.07 -19.74 -6.62
N GLN A 220 -1.41 -18.62 -6.91
CA GLN A 220 -0.26 -18.51 -7.81
C GLN A 220 0.64 -17.39 -7.31
N LEU A 221 1.92 -17.44 -7.68
CA LEU A 221 2.84 -16.35 -7.38
C LEU A 221 2.47 -15.12 -8.23
N PRO A 222 2.39 -13.93 -7.62
CA PRO A 222 2.33 -12.69 -8.37
C PRO A 222 3.52 -12.54 -9.32
N VAL A 223 3.31 -11.89 -10.47
CA VAL A 223 4.33 -11.71 -11.52
C VAL A 223 5.63 -11.18 -10.96
N HIS A 224 5.60 -10.10 -10.18
CA HIS A 224 6.84 -9.49 -9.71
C HIS A 224 7.56 -10.33 -8.64
N PHE A 225 6.84 -11.22 -7.95
CA PHE A 225 7.46 -12.15 -7.01
C PHE A 225 8.15 -13.30 -7.75
N GLU A 226 7.55 -13.80 -8.84
CA GLU A 226 8.23 -14.73 -9.74
C GLU A 226 9.49 -14.09 -10.35
N GLU A 227 9.38 -12.84 -10.83
CA GLU A 227 10.49 -12.10 -11.43
C GLU A 227 11.64 -11.92 -10.42
N ALA A 228 11.33 -11.59 -9.16
CA ALA A 228 12.30 -11.48 -8.07
C ALA A 228 12.97 -12.82 -7.73
N LEU A 229 12.20 -13.90 -7.64
CA LEU A 229 12.72 -15.25 -7.36
C LEU A 229 13.65 -15.74 -8.48
N LEU A 230 13.27 -15.57 -9.76
CA LEU A 230 14.13 -15.95 -10.88
C LEU A 230 15.47 -15.21 -10.84
N PHE A 231 15.42 -13.89 -10.61
CA PHE A 231 16.62 -13.08 -10.55
C PHE A 231 17.53 -13.53 -9.40
N TYR A 232 16.98 -13.68 -8.20
CA TYR A 232 17.75 -14.10 -7.02
C TYR A 232 18.35 -15.50 -7.18
N ASN A 233 17.55 -16.47 -7.60
CA ASN A 233 17.99 -17.86 -7.80
C ASN A 233 19.11 -17.94 -8.85
N SER A 234 18.98 -17.20 -9.96
CA SER A 234 20.01 -17.14 -11.00
C SER A 234 21.29 -16.44 -10.55
N HIS A 235 21.19 -15.42 -9.69
CA HIS A 235 22.36 -14.65 -9.23
C HIS A 235 23.13 -15.38 -8.14
N GLU A 236 22.42 -15.99 -7.19
CA GLU A 236 22.97 -16.65 -6.01
C GLU A 236 23.23 -18.15 -6.23
N ASN A 237 22.91 -18.68 -7.41
CA ASN A 237 22.94 -20.11 -7.73
C ASN A 237 22.15 -20.95 -6.70
N LYS A 238 20.92 -20.51 -6.41
CA LYS A 238 19.99 -21.15 -5.46
C LYS A 238 18.72 -21.60 -6.18
N ASN A 239 17.90 -22.40 -5.51
CA ASN A 239 16.59 -22.82 -6.01
C ASN A 239 15.51 -22.64 -4.93
N ILE A 240 15.33 -21.40 -4.48
CA ILE A 240 14.29 -21.07 -3.50
C ILE A 240 12.94 -21.05 -4.20
N MET A 241 11.98 -21.81 -3.68
CA MET A 241 10.60 -21.82 -4.12
C MET A 241 9.68 -22.02 -2.91
N PRO A 242 8.66 -21.17 -2.71
CA PRO A 242 7.65 -21.42 -1.69
C PRO A 242 6.88 -22.71 -2.00
N GLU A 243 6.59 -23.49 -0.95
CA GLU A 243 5.88 -24.76 -1.05
C GLU A 243 4.51 -24.61 -1.72
N GLY A 244 4.19 -25.49 -2.68
CA GLY A 244 2.92 -25.46 -3.40
C GLY A 244 2.86 -24.43 -4.53
N PHE A 245 3.95 -23.70 -4.80
CA PHE A 245 4.02 -22.73 -5.87
C PHE A 245 5.06 -23.13 -6.93
N SER A 246 4.86 -22.58 -8.13
CA SER A 246 5.77 -22.70 -9.25
C SER A 246 5.81 -21.38 -10.02
N ILE A 247 6.93 -21.11 -10.68
CA ILE A 247 7.05 -19.96 -11.59
C ILE A 247 6.48 -20.34 -12.95
N ARG A 248 5.64 -19.47 -13.52
CA ARG A 248 5.05 -19.68 -14.85
C ARG A 248 6.13 -19.87 -15.93
N PRO A 249 5.92 -20.79 -16.90
CA PRO A 249 6.84 -20.96 -18.03
C PRO A 249 7.06 -19.70 -18.86
N GLU A 250 6.06 -18.82 -18.93
CA GLU A 250 6.18 -17.52 -19.59
C GLU A 250 7.20 -16.60 -18.89
N THR A 251 7.18 -16.56 -17.55
CA THR A 251 8.11 -15.74 -16.77
C THR A 251 9.55 -16.23 -16.94
N PHE A 252 9.78 -17.55 -17.01
CA PHE A 252 11.08 -18.13 -17.37
C PHE A 252 11.54 -17.70 -18.77
N ARG A 253 10.69 -17.82 -19.79
CA ARG A 253 11.04 -17.43 -21.17
C ARG A 253 11.38 -15.94 -21.26
N ARG A 254 10.60 -15.07 -20.61
CA ARG A 254 10.87 -13.63 -20.52
C ARG A 254 12.21 -13.35 -19.84
N PHE A 255 12.54 -14.07 -18.77
CA PHE A 255 13.82 -13.91 -18.08
C PHE A 255 15.01 -14.37 -18.94
N GLN A 256 14.88 -15.49 -19.65
CA GLN A 256 15.91 -15.97 -20.57
C GLN A 256 16.18 -14.94 -21.68
N ASP A 257 15.16 -14.46 -22.38
CA ASP A 257 15.32 -13.43 -23.41
C ASP A 257 15.92 -12.13 -22.86
N TYR A 258 15.50 -11.74 -21.65
CA TYR A 258 16.06 -10.59 -20.93
C TYR A 258 17.57 -10.74 -20.68
N THR A 259 17.99 -11.88 -20.12
CA THR A 259 19.41 -12.13 -19.80
C THR A 259 20.26 -12.23 -21.06
N THR A 260 19.80 -12.92 -22.12
CA THR A 260 20.49 -12.97 -23.42
C THR A 260 20.70 -11.58 -24.02
N THR A 261 19.65 -10.75 -24.00
CA THR A 261 19.74 -9.36 -24.47
C THR A 261 20.71 -8.56 -23.59
N PHE A 262 20.62 -8.69 -22.27
CA PHE A 262 21.52 -8.01 -21.33
C PHE A 262 23.00 -8.38 -21.59
N TYR A 263 23.30 -9.66 -21.81
CA TYR A 263 24.67 -10.11 -22.09
C TYR A 263 25.20 -9.60 -23.43
N THR A 264 24.35 -9.51 -24.46
CA THR A 264 24.71 -8.92 -25.77
C THR A 264 25.18 -7.46 -25.61
N TYR A 265 24.52 -6.69 -24.75
CA TYR A 265 24.84 -5.28 -24.50
C TYR A 265 25.67 -5.04 -23.24
N ARG A 266 26.33 -6.06 -22.66
CA ARG A 266 27.02 -5.98 -21.35
C ARG A 266 28.05 -4.85 -21.24
N ASN A 267 28.67 -4.47 -22.36
CA ASN A 267 29.69 -3.42 -22.43
C ASN A 267 29.10 -2.01 -22.60
N ASN A 268 27.79 -1.87 -22.80
CA ASN A 268 27.12 -0.58 -22.98
C ASN A 268 25.79 -0.55 -22.22
N ARG A 269 25.87 -0.16 -20.95
CA ARG A 269 24.73 -0.09 -20.01
C ARG A 269 23.59 0.80 -20.52
N THR A 270 23.91 1.91 -21.20
CA THR A 270 22.90 2.84 -21.74
C THR A 270 22.14 2.22 -22.91
N ALA A 271 22.85 1.54 -23.82
CA ALA A 271 22.22 0.81 -24.91
C ALA A 271 21.36 -0.36 -24.38
N ALA A 272 21.89 -1.11 -23.40
CA ALA A 272 21.15 -2.18 -22.73
C ALA A 272 19.85 -1.66 -22.10
N ALA A 273 19.91 -0.56 -21.34
CA ALA A 273 18.73 0.05 -20.74
C ALA A 273 17.68 0.44 -21.81
N LYS A 274 18.10 1.09 -22.89
CA LYS A 274 17.19 1.52 -23.97
C LYS A 274 16.53 0.34 -24.67
N GLU A 275 17.29 -0.72 -24.97
CA GLU A 275 16.77 -1.88 -25.68
C GLU A 275 15.82 -2.70 -24.78
N LEU A 276 16.27 -3.01 -23.56
CA LEU A 276 15.48 -3.77 -22.60
C LEU A 276 14.22 -3.04 -22.18
N ASN A 277 14.23 -1.70 -22.10
CA ASN A 277 13.05 -0.93 -21.72
C ASN A 277 11.85 -1.17 -22.65
N LYS A 278 12.10 -1.41 -23.95
CA LYS A 278 11.04 -1.59 -24.96
C LYS A 278 10.08 -2.74 -24.63
N ARG A 279 10.62 -3.84 -24.07
CA ARG A 279 9.84 -5.05 -23.75
C ARG A 279 9.75 -5.34 -22.26
N TYR A 280 10.77 -4.94 -21.50
CA TYR A 280 10.97 -5.32 -20.11
C TYR A 280 10.95 -4.13 -19.15
N GLY A 281 10.66 -2.91 -19.60
CA GLY A 281 10.60 -1.72 -18.76
C GLY A 281 9.65 -1.83 -17.55
N LYS A 282 8.67 -2.73 -17.64
CA LYS A 282 7.63 -2.98 -16.62
C LYS A 282 7.92 -4.18 -15.70
N THR A 283 9.12 -4.76 -15.79
CA THR A 283 9.52 -5.91 -14.98
C THR A 283 10.25 -5.46 -13.72
N TYR A 284 10.22 -6.32 -12.70
CA TYR A 284 11.04 -6.12 -11.51
C TYR A 284 12.55 -6.14 -11.84
N TRP A 285 13.04 -7.08 -12.66
CA TRP A 285 14.48 -7.14 -12.95
C TRP A 285 15.00 -5.92 -13.72
N TYR A 286 14.17 -5.27 -14.54
CA TYR A 286 14.53 -3.99 -15.16
C TYR A 286 14.59 -2.87 -14.12
N TYR A 287 13.60 -2.80 -13.22
CA TYR A 287 13.61 -1.87 -12.09
C TYR A 287 14.87 -2.05 -11.23
N LEU A 288 15.17 -3.30 -10.86
CA LEU A 288 16.32 -3.70 -10.07
C LEU A 288 17.64 -3.26 -10.72
N GLN A 289 17.80 -3.47 -12.02
CA GLN A 289 19.06 -3.19 -12.71
C GLN A 289 19.23 -1.73 -13.10
N PHE A 290 18.18 -1.03 -13.57
CA PHE A 290 18.35 0.27 -14.24
C PHE A 290 17.74 1.47 -13.50
N ILE A 291 16.80 1.26 -12.59
CA ILE A 291 16.14 2.36 -11.88
C ILE A 291 16.85 2.60 -10.55
N SER A 292 17.36 3.82 -10.31
CA SER A 292 17.90 4.21 -9.02
C SER A 292 16.78 4.48 -8.01
N ILE A 293 17.02 4.13 -6.75
CA ILE A 293 16.15 4.53 -5.65
C ILE A 293 16.30 6.05 -5.49
N ARG A 294 15.16 6.76 -5.38
CA ARG A 294 15.10 8.22 -5.28
C ARG A 294 14.74 8.67 -3.87
#